data_AF-A0A7J4Q056-F1
#
_entry.id   AF-A0A7J4Q056-F1
#
_cell.length_a   1.000
_cell.length_b   1.000
_cell.length_c   1.000
_cell.angle_alpha   90.00
_cell.angle_beta   90.00
_cell.angle_gamma   90.00
#
_symmetry.space_group_name_H-M   'P 1'
#
loop_
_entity.id
_entity.type
_entity.pdbx_description
1 polymer ?
#
loop_
_entity_poly.entity_id
_entity_poly.type
_entity_poly.pdbx_seq_one_letter_code
_entity_poly.pdbx_strand_id
1 'polypeptide(L)'
;MNSGNADGDIATKRLALSMTQGEIVAGCLAPHPPHLVYAENPPQNEPVAEGGWEQLRWGYERLRESLKDVEYDAIVLLSPHWQTYVGTHFLGLPNFKSLSVDPVFPNLFRYHYDLDIDVDLTSKIHDKAAEAGLAVKMMENPDFRVDYGTITTGHMFNPAWDKPLVVISSNR
;
A
#
# COMPACT_ATOMS: atom_id res chain seq x y z
N MET A 1 -51.80 -27.40 8.72
CA MET A 1 -50.93 -26.59 9.59
C MET A 1 -49.51 -26.86 9.15
N ASN A 2 -48.95 -25.97 8.31
CA ASN A 2 -47.59 -26.09 7.81
C ASN A 2 -46.75 -25.06 8.57
N SER A 3 -46.15 -25.46 9.69
CA SER A 3 -45.23 -24.63 10.46
C SER A 3 -43.90 -24.55 9.70
N GLY A 4 -43.82 -23.56 8.81
CA GLY A 4 -42.62 -23.23 8.06
C GLY A 4 -41.48 -22.85 9.00
N ASN A 5 -40.31 -23.42 8.73
CA ASN A 5 -39.04 -23.30 9.42
C ASN A 5 -38.47 -21.87 9.37
N ALA A 6 -39.04 -20.95 10.16
CA ALA A 6 -38.60 -19.55 10.23
C ALA A 6 -37.19 -19.42 10.86
N ASP A 7 -36.82 -20.33 11.77
CA ASP A 7 -35.52 -20.30 12.45
C ASP A 7 -34.37 -20.75 11.55
N GLY A 8 -34.62 -21.73 10.66
CA GLY A 8 -33.65 -22.13 9.64
C GLY A 8 -33.36 -21.01 8.63
N ASP A 9 -34.35 -20.18 8.31
CA ASP A 9 -34.24 -19.08 7.36
C ASP A 9 -33.50 -17.86 7.96
N ILE A 10 -33.63 -17.62 9.27
CA ILE A 10 -32.88 -16.58 10.01
C ILE A 10 -31.42 -16.99 10.22
N ALA A 11 -31.14 -18.26 10.53
CA ALA A 11 -29.77 -18.77 10.65
C ALA A 11 -29.04 -18.75 9.30
N THR A 12 -29.75 -19.09 8.21
CA THR A 12 -29.20 -19.03 6.84
C THR A 12 -29.01 -17.58 6.40
N LYS A 13 -29.90 -16.66 6.75
CA LYS A 13 -29.69 -15.21 6.53
C LYS A 13 -28.55 -14.64 7.37
N ARG A 14 -28.35 -15.09 8.62
CA ARG A 14 -27.20 -14.68 9.45
C ARG A 14 -25.88 -15.25 8.95
N LEU A 15 -25.85 -16.48 8.44
CA LEU A 15 -24.68 -17.03 7.75
C LEU A 15 -24.43 -16.33 6.40
N ALA A 16 -25.48 -15.92 5.68
CA ALA A 16 -25.34 -15.15 4.45
C ALA A 16 -24.94 -13.68 4.69
N LEU A 17 -25.28 -13.10 5.85
CA LEU A 17 -24.76 -11.80 6.31
C LEU A 17 -23.31 -11.86 6.82
N SER A 18 -22.74 -13.06 6.95
CA SER A 18 -21.30 -13.28 7.19
C SER A 18 -20.47 -13.15 5.90
N MET A 19 -20.98 -12.51 4.86
CA MET A 19 -20.12 -11.90 3.85
C MET A 19 -19.49 -10.68 4.52
N THR A 20 -18.24 -10.82 4.95
CA THR A 20 -17.46 -9.79 5.65
C THR A 20 -17.63 -8.43 4.98
N GLN A 21 -18.26 -7.48 5.70
CA GLN A 21 -18.31 -6.09 5.27
C GLN A 21 -16.88 -5.55 5.19
N GLY A 22 -16.52 -4.87 4.10
CA GLY A 22 -15.21 -4.22 3.98
C GLY A 22 -15.03 -3.16 5.06
N GLU A 23 -13.83 -3.08 5.65
CA GLU A 23 -13.52 -2.21 6.79
C GLU A 23 -12.18 -1.48 6.59
N ILE A 24 -12.11 -0.22 7.04
CA ILE A 24 -10.85 0.50 7.19
C ILE A 24 -10.39 0.33 8.64
N VAL A 25 -9.42 -0.55 8.85
CA VAL A 25 -8.99 -0.95 10.20
C VAL A 25 -7.96 0.00 10.83
N ALA A 26 -7.26 0.80 10.01
CA ALA A 26 -6.27 1.76 10.48
C ALA A 26 -6.05 2.92 9.48
N GLY A 27 -5.54 4.04 9.98
CA GLY A 27 -5.08 5.17 9.18
C GLY A 27 -3.76 5.69 9.72
N CYS A 28 -2.77 5.85 8.84
CA CYS A 28 -1.39 6.16 9.25
C CYS A 28 -0.86 7.36 8.48
N LEU A 29 -0.12 8.24 9.17
CA LEU A 29 0.76 9.20 8.54
C LEU A 29 2.17 8.60 8.53
N ALA A 30 2.57 8.04 7.39
CA ALA A 30 3.82 7.29 7.23
C ALA A 30 4.79 8.04 6.30
N PRO A 31 5.69 8.89 6.84
CA PRO A 31 6.59 9.70 6.02
C PRO A 31 7.62 8.81 5.30
N HIS A 32 8.09 9.25 4.13
CA HIS A 32 9.01 8.51 3.25
C HIS A 32 10.46 9.05 3.22
N PRO A 33 11.16 9.36 4.33
CA PRO A 33 12.55 9.75 4.25
C PRO A 33 13.43 8.53 3.91
N PRO A 34 14.16 8.54 2.77
CA PRO A 34 15.01 7.41 2.36
C PRO A 34 16.12 7.10 3.37
N HIS A 35 16.49 8.09 4.19
CA HIS A 35 17.44 7.98 5.28
C HIS A 35 17.09 6.88 6.30
N LEU A 36 15.80 6.61 6.52
CA LEU A 36 15.38 5.57 7.48
C LEU A 36 15.73 4.18 6.97
N VAL A 37 15.45 3.92 5.69
CA VAL A 37 15.77 2.66 5.01
C VAL A 37 17.29 2.50 4.92
N TYR A 38 18.01 3.56 4.58
CA TYR A 38 19.47 3.57 4.57
C TYR A 38 20.05 3.12 5.92
N ALA A 39 19.58 3.70 7.02
CA ALA A 39 20.06 3.35 8.35
C ALA A 39 19.72 1.92 8.78
N GLU A 40 18.63 1.32 8.27
CA GLU A 40 18.23 -0.06 8.57
C GLU A 40 19.11 -1.12 7.89
N ASN A 41 19.88 -0.76 6.86
CA ASN A 41 20.69 -1.69 6.07
C ASN A 41 19.93 -2.95 5.58
N PRO A 42 18.71 -2.83 5.02
CA PRO A 42 18.00 -3.99 4.50
C PRO A 42 18.74 -4.54 3.27
N PRO A 43 18.71 -5.85 3.03
CA PRO A 43 19.46 -6.48 1.92
C PRO A 43 19.06 -5.97 0.53
N GLN A 44 17.87 -5.39 0.40
CA GLN A 44 17.36 -4.80 -0.83
C GLN A 44 18.03 -3.45 -1.17
N ASN A 45 18.56 -2.72 -0.19
CA ASN A 45 19.17 -1.41 -0.39
C ASN A 45 20.69 -1.54 -0.54
N GLU A 46 21.25 -1.10 -1.67
CA GLU A 46 22.68 -1.27 -1.98
C GLU A 46 23.64 -0.51 -1.05
N PRO A 47 23.38 0.76 -0.64
CA PRO A 47 24.28 1.50 0.22
C PRO A 47 24.24 0.98 1.66
N VAL A 48 25.40 0.96 2.32
CA VAL A 48 25.55 0.51 3.71
C VAL A 48 25.83 1.70 4.62
N ALA A 49 24.98 1.87 5.64
CA ALA A 49 25.10 2.86 6.70
C ALA A 49 25.79 2.31 7.95
N GLU A 50 26.26 3.21 8.80
CA GLU A 50 26.72 2.91 10.17
C GLU A 50 25.60 3.12 11.23
N GLY A 51 24.36 3.42 10.80
CA GLY A 51 23.22 3.74 11.66
C GLY A 51 22.54 5.07 11.29
N GLY A 52 21.76 5.65 12.22
CA GLY A 52 21.15 6.97 12.09
C GLY A 52 19.62 7.01 12.16
N TRP A 53 19.09 8.19 12.49
CA TRP A 53 17.66 8.50 12.56
C TRP A 53 16.84 7.56 13.46
N GLU A 54 17.46 7.08 14.55
CA GLU A 54 16.90 6.06 15.44
C GLU A 54 15.53 6.47 15.98
N GLN A 55 15.35 7.74 16.35
CA GLN A 55 14.06 8.21 16.88
C GLN A 55 12.91 8.01 15.90
N LEU A 56 13.13 8.27 14.60
CA LEU A 56 12.12 8.08 13.57
C LEU A 56 11.94 6.61 13.22
N ARG A 57 13.03 5.84 13.19
CA ARG A 57 12.97 4.38 13.01
C ARG A 57 12.20 3.69 14.12
N TRP A 58 12.47 4.03 15.38
CA TRP A 58 11.71 3.57 16.53
C TRP A 58 10.25 4.05 16.48
N GLY A 59 9.97 5.16 15.82
CA GLY A 59 8.61 5.57 15.48
C GLY A 59 7.90 4.55 14.59
N TYR A 60 8.56 4.09 13.52
CA TYR A 60 8.05 3.03 12.65
C TYR A 60 7.97 1.67 13.36
N GLU A 61 8.92 1.33 14.24
CA GLU A 61 8.83 0.12 15.08
C GLU A 61 7.58 0.14 15.97
N ARG A 62 7.31 1.27 16.63
CA ARG A 62 6.09 1.44 17.44
C ARG A 62 4.82 1.39 16.60
N LEU A 63 4.84 1.92 15.37
CA LEU A 63 3.73 1.82 14.44
C LEU A 63 3.43 0.34 14.12
N ARG A 64 4.45 -0.41 13.68
CA ARG A 64 4.32 -1.83 13.36
C ARG A 64 3.84 -2.65 14.56
N GLU A 65 4.40 -2.39 15.74
CA GLU A 65 3.96 -3.03 16.99
C GLU A 65 2.50 -2.72 17.33
N SER A 66 2.04 -1.47 17.12
CA SER A 66 0.65 -1.08 17.37
C SER A 66 -0.37 -1.73 16.45
N LEU A 67 0.08 -2.24 15.29
CA LEU A 67 -0.75 -2.87 14.27
C LEU A 67 -0.59 -4.40 14.24
N LYS A 68 0.24 -5.00 15.11
CA LYS A 68 0.59 -6.42 15.03
C LYS A 68 -0.61 -7.38 15.17
N ASP A 69 -1.65 -6.95 15.90
CA ASP A 69 -2.88 -7.72 16.16
C ASP A 69 -4.05 -7.22 15.28
N VAL A 70 -3.77 -6.28 14.37
CA VAL A 70 -4.75 -5.75 13.41
C VAL A 70 -4.60 -6.52 12.11
N GLU A 71 -5.59 -7.33 11.79
CA GLU A 71 -5.64 -8.02 10.50
C GLU A 71 -6.04 -7.05 9.39
N TYR A 72 -5.29 -7.05 8.30
CA TYR A 72 -5.60 -6.30 7.08
C TYR A 72 -5.16 -7.05 5.83
N ASP A 73 -5.91 -6.88 4.75
CA ASP A 73 -5.71 -7.59 3.48
C ASP A 73 -4.80 -6.82 2.51
N ALA A 74 -4.87 -5.49 2.51
CA ALA A 74 -4.13 -4.63 1.60
C ALA A 74 -3.76 -3.28 2.24
N ILE A 75 -2.78 -2.59 1.66
CA ILE A 75 -2.32 -1.27 2.11
C ILE A 75 -2.64 -0.23 1.03
N VAL A 76 -3.50 0.75 1.33
CA VAL A 76 -3.78 1.87 0.42
C VAL A 76 -2.77 3.00 0.69
N LEU A 77 -1.96 3.34 -0.31
CA LEU A 77 -0.84 4.28 -0.21
C LEU A 77 -0.99 5.40 -1.24
N LEU A 78 -1.03 6.65 -0.75
CA LEU A 78 -0.94 7.85 -1.60
C LEU A 78 0.46 8.45 -1.50
N SER A 79 1.19 8.50 -2.62
CA SER A 79 2.55 9.04 -2.64
C SER A 79 2.61 10.44 -3.25
N PRO A 80 3.25 11.42 -2.57
CA PRO A 80 3.47 12.76 -3.14
C PRO A 80 4.53 12.76 -4.25
N HIS A 81 5.28 11.67 -4.44
CA HIS A 81 6.35 11.54 -5.43
C HIS A 81 5.92 10.89 -6.74
N TRP A 82 4.74 10.27 -6.77
CA TRP A 82 4.08 9.95 -8.03
C TRP A 82 3.14 11.09 -8.42
N GLN A 83 3.71 12.12 -9.03
CA GLN A 83 2.96 13.32 -9.42
C GLN A 83 2.29 13.12 -10.77
N THR A 84 1.00 13.49 -10.88
CA THR A 84 0.24 13.41 -12.13
C THR A 84 -0.47 14.73 -12.42
N TYR A 85 -0.48 15.13 -13.70
CA TYR A 85 -1.16 16.36 -14.13
C TYR A 85 -2.58 16.10 -14.65
N VAL A 86 -2.81 14.94 -15.28
CA VAL A 86 -4.10 14.60 -15.90
C VAL A 86 -4.80 13.54 -15.05
N GLY A 87 -5.42 13.98 -13.96
CA GLY A 87 -6.20 13.10 -13.10
C GLY A 87 -5.37 12.21 -12.16
N THR A 88 -6.08 11.42 -11.37
CA THR A 88 -5.53 10.53 -10.35
C THR A 88 -5.26 9.16 -10.96
N HIS A 89 -4.04 8.67 -10.81
CA HIS A 89 -3.61 7.40 -11.36
C HIS A 89 -3.51 6.32 -10.30
N PHE A 90 -3.68 5.07 -10.72
CA PHE A 90 -3.61 3.88 -9.89
C PHE A 90 -2.72 2.83 -10.56
N LEU A 91 -1.89 2.11 -9.82
CA LEU A 91 -1.08 1.02 -10.39
C LEU A 91 -2.00 -0.13 -10.82
N GLY A 92 -1.92 -0.57 -12.08
CA GLY A 92 -2.91 -1.48 -12.69
C GLY A 92 -2.42 -2.86 -13.09
N LEU A 93 -1.19 -3.23 -12.73
CA LEU A 93 -0.64 -4.56 -12.98
C LEU A 93 -0.46 -5.31 -11.65
N PRO A 94 -0.56 -6.65 -11.65
CA PRO A 94 -0.51 -7.43 -10.41
C PRO A 94 0.83 -7.34 -9.67
N ASN A 95 1.92 -7.04 -10.38
CA ASN A 95 3.25 -7.02 -9.80
C ASN A 95 4.11 -5.94 -10.49
N PHE A 96 4.92 -5.24 -9.69
CA PHE A 96 5.93 -4.29 -10.16
C PHE A 96 7.28 -4.61 -9.50
N LYS A 97 8.32 -4.69 -10.32
CA LYS A 97 9.69 -4.91 -9.83
C LYS A 97 10.69 -4.09 -10.60
N SER A 98 11.64 -3.49 -9.89
CA SER A 98 12.72 -2.70 -10.48
C SER A 98 13.77 -2.32 -9.45
N LEU A 99 14.72 -1.48 -9.87
CA LEU A 99 15.61 -0.74 -8.99
C LEU A 99 15.09 0.69 -8.81
N SER A 100 14.70 1.04 -7.58
CA SER A 100 14.32 2.41 -7.21
C SER A 100 15.54 3.17 -6.69
N VAL A 101 15.94 4.21 -7.43
CA VAL A 101 17.04 5.10 -7.05
C VAL A 101 16.44 6.44 -6.70
N ASP A 102 16.69 6.92 -5.47
CA ASP A 102 16.28 8.27 -5.09
C ASP A 102 17.10 9.28 -5.91
N PRO A 103 16.44 10.22 -6.63
CA PRO A 103 17.14 11.16 -7.50
C PRO A 103 17.90 12.25 -6.74
N VAL A 104 17.54 12.52 -5.48
CA VAL A 104 18.17 13.53 -4.61
C VAL A 104 19.23 12.89 -3.70
N PHE A 105 18.95 11.68 -3.20
CA PHE A 105 19.81 10.94 -2.28
C PHE A 105 20.26 9.57 -2.82
N PRO A 106 20.87 9.50 -4.03
CA PRO A 106 21.28 8.22 -4.63
C PRO A 106 22.39 7.51 -3.84
N ASN A 107 23.14 8.26 -3.03
CA ASN A 107 24.14 7.74 -2.12
C ASN A 107 23.53 6.98 -0.92
N LEU A 108 22.23 7.18 -0.63
CA LEU A 108 21.53 6.57 0.51
C LEU A 108 20.53 5.49 0.08
N PHE A 109 19.88 5.66 -1.08
CA PHE A 109 18.75 4.83 -1.48
C PHE A 109 18.85 4.36 -2.92
N ARG A 110 19.16 3.06 -3.07
CA ARG A 110 19.18 2.29 -4.32
C ARG A 110 18.60 0.92 -3.97
N TYR A 111 17.27 0.82 -4.06
CA TYR A 111 16.49 -0.27 -3.49
C TYR A 111 15.91 -1.18 -4.58
N HIS A 112 16.26 -2.46 -4.54
CA HIS A 112 15.66 -3.50 -5.39
C HIS A 112 14.32 -3.92 -4.80
N TYR A 113 13.22 -3.62 -5.48
CA TYR A 113 11.87 -3.96 -5.01
C TYR A 113 11.19 -4.97 -5.93
N ASP A 114 10.29 -5.74 -5.33
CA ASP A 114 9.33 -6.63 -5.97
C ASP A 114 8.06 -6.55 -5.11
N LEU A 115 7.00 -5.91 -5.63
CA LEU A 115 5.78 -5.63 -4.87
C LEU A 115 4.55 -6.05 -5.65
N ASP A 116 3.56 -6.53 -4.91
CA ASP A 116 2.27 -6.95 -5.45
C ASP A 116 1.21 -5.86 -5.25
N ILE A 117 0.30 -5.79 -6.22
CA ILE A 117 -0.83 -4.86 -6.22
C ILE A 117 -2.13 -5.65 -6.11
N ASP A 118 -3.02 -5.20 -5.23
CA ASP A 118 -4.40 -5.67 -5.22
C ASP A 118 -5.15 -4.98 -6.37
N VAL A 119 -5.05 -5.57 -7.56
CA VAL A 119 -5.63 -4.99 -8.79
C VAL A 119 -7.17 -4.96 -8.72
N ASP A 120 -7.80 -5.92 -8.04
CA ASP A 120 -9.26 -5.95 -7.88
C ASP A 120 -9.73 -4.77 -7.02
N LEU A 121 -9.13 -4.58 -5.83
CA LEU A 121 -9.45 -3.43 -4.98
C LEU A 121 -9.08 -2.11 -5.67
N THR A 122 -7.93 -2.07 -6.34
CA THR A 122 -7.48 -0.87 -7.08
C THR A 122 -8.48 -0.47 -8.17
N SER A 123 -8.97 -1.44 -8.95
CA SER A 123 -9.94 -1.20 -10.02
C SER A 123 -11.27 -0.70 -9.46
N LYS A 124 -11.74 -1.26 -8.33
CA LYS A 124 -12.95 -0.78 -7.65
C LYS A 124 -12.81 0.65 -7.13
N ILE A 125 -11.66 1.02 -6.59
CA ILE A 125 -11.39 2.40 -6.13
C ILE A 125 -11.33 3.35 -7.33
N HIS A 126 -10.65 2.95 -8.42
CA HIS A 126 -10.62 3.68 -9.68
C HIS A 126 -12.03 3.96 -10.20
N ASP A 127 -12.87 2.92 -10.31
CA ASP A 127 -14.22 3.04 -10.86
C ASP A 127 -15.12 3.92 -9.98
N LYS A 128 -15.00 3.80 -8.64
CA LYS A 128 -15.72 4.69 -7.72
C LYS A 128 -15.27 6.15 -7.83
N ALA A 129 -13.98 6.40 -8.05
CA ALA A 129 -13.48 7.74 -8.30
C ALA A 129 -13.98 8.29 -9.65
N ALA A 130 -14.02 7.47 -10.70
CA ALA A 130 -14.58 7.83 -12.00
C ALA A 130 -16.08 8.17 -11.91
N GLU A 131 -16.86 7.33 -11.23
CA GLU A 131 -18.29 7.53 -10.97
C GLU A 131 -18.54 8.84 -10.18
N ALA A 132 -17.62 9.22 -9.30
CA ALA A 132 -17.66 10.47 -8.55
C ALA A 132 -17.23 11.71 -9.40
N GLY A 133 -16.89 11.51 -10.68
CA GLY A 133 -16.53 12.57 -11.62
C GLY A 133 -15.05 12.96 -11.61
N LEU A 134 -14.18 12.21 -10.95
CA LEU A 134 -12.74 12.43 -11.01
C LEU A 134 -12.18 11.89 -12.33
N ALA A 135 -11.29 12.65 -12.97
CA ALA A 135 -10.47 12.10 -14.04
C ALA A 135 -9.49 11.09 -13.43
N VAL A 136 -9.57 9.84 -13.87
CA VAL A 136 -8.74 8.75 -13.35
C VAL A 136 -8.14 7.91 -14.45
N LYS A 137 -7.04 7.20 -14.13
CA LYS A 137 -6.37 6.31 -15.08
C LYS A 137 -5.66 5.15 -14.39
N MET A 138 -5.80 3.96 -14.95
CA MET A 138 -4.96 2.80 -14.60
C MET A 138 -3.60 2.90 -15.29
N MET A 139 -2.53 2.65 -14.53
CA MET A 139 -1.17 2.57 -15.03
C MET A 139 -0.85 1.10 -15.34
N GLU A 140 -0.85 0.76 -16.62
CA GLU A 140 -0.74 -0.61 -17.12
C GLU A 140 0.56 -0.84 -17.92
N ASN A 141 1.53 0.07 -17.79
CA ASN A 141 2.82 -0.08 -18.43
C ASN A 141 3.72 -1.02 -17.60
N PRO A 142 4.12 -2.20 -18.12
CA PRO A 142 4.96 -3.14 -17.38
C PRO A 142 6.36 -2.61 -17.07
N ASP A 143 6.84 -1.60 -17.81
CA ASP A 143 8.16 -0.99 -17.60
C ASP A 143 8.10 0.21 -16.64
N PHE A 144 6.95 0.51 -16.05
CA PHE A 144 6.82 1.62 -15.13
C PHE A 144 7.56 1.33 -13.82
N ARG A 145 8.43 2.26 -13.46
CA ARG A 145 9.15 2.22 -12.19
C ARG A 145 8.36 3.01 -11.14
N VAL A 146 7.89 2.30 -10.12
CA VAL A 146 7.22 2.86 -8.94
C VAL A 146 8.13 3.89 -8.26
N ASP A 147 7.54 5.00 -7.80
CA ASP A 147 8.27 6.11 -7.20
C ASP A 147 8.94 5.71 -5.88
N TYR A 148 10.08 6.33 -5.56
CA TYR A 148 10.86 6.02 -4.36
C TYR A 148 10.12 6.30 -3.05
N GLY A 149 9.14 7.20 -3.05
CA GLY A 149 8.33 7.50 -1.87
C GLY A 149 7.45 6.32 -1.47
N THR A 150 6.77 5.73 -2.46
CA THR A 150 6.02 4.48 -2.31
C THR A 150 6.92 3.35 -1.82
N ILE A 151 8.11 3.17 -2.41
CA ILE A 151 9.03 2.10 -1.98
C ILE A 151 9.53 2.32 -0.55
N THR A 152 9.89 3.56 -0.21
CA THR A 152 10.37 3.90 1.13
C THR A 152 9.29 3.65 2.19
N THR A 153 8.08 4.20 2.00
CA THR A 153 6.98 3.98 2.95
C THR A 153 6.55 2.52 2.99
N GLY A 154 6.50 1.83 1.85
CA GLY A 154 6.19 0.40 1.77
C GLY A 154 7.15 -0.44 2.62
N HIS A 155 8.46 -0.25 2.46
CA HIS A 155 9.48 -0.93 3.28
C HIS A 155 9.36 -0.59 4.76
N MET A 156 9.23 0.71 5.08
CA MET A 156 9.17 1.12 6.48
C MET A 156 7.88 0.64 7.18
N PHE A 157 6.78 0.51 6.46
CA PHE A 157 5.52 0.01 7.02
C PHE A 157 5.47 -1.52 7.07
N ASN A 158 5.77 -2.18 5.95
CA ASN A 158 5.75 -3.63 5.80
C ASN A 158 7.05 -4.14 5.14
N PRO A 159 8.15 -4.31 5.90
CA PRO A 159 9.45 -4.72 5.34
C PRO A 159 9.46 -6.17 4.82
N ALA A 160 8.45 -6.98 5.17
CA ALA A 160 8.28 -8.34 4.66
C ALA A 160 7.74 -8.35 3.22
N TRP A 161 7.12 -7.25 2.76
CA TRP A 161 6.48 -7.15 1.45
C TRP A 161 5.47 -8.28 1.16
N ASP A 162 4.80 -8.78 2.20
CA ASP A 162 3.85 -9.90 2.16
C ASP A 162 2.38 -9.47 2.07
N LYS A 163 2.13 -8.16 1.98
CA LYS A 163 0.79 -7.57 1.83
C LYS A 163 0.73 -6.74 0.55
N PRO A 164 -0.28 -6.94 -0.30
CA PRO A 164 -0.43 -6.18 -1.53
C PRO A 164 -0.74 -4.71 -1.26
N LEU A 165 -0.38 -3.86 -2.22
CA LEU A 165 -0.62 -2.42 -2.18
C LEU A 165 -1.76 -2.01 -3.11
N VAL A 166 -2.41 -0.90 -2.78
CA VAL A 166 -3.14 -0.04 -3.71
C VAL A 166 -2.41 1.29 -3.73
N VAL A 167 -1.74 1.62 -4.83
CA VAL A 167 -0.93 2.84 -4.91
C VAL A 167 -1.67 3.90 -5.72
N ILE A 168 -1.80 5.10 -5.15
CA ILE A 168 -2.52 6.24 -5.68
C ILE A 168 -1.52 7.38 -5.95
N SER A 169 -1.61 7.97 -7.15
CA SER A 169 -0.82 9.14 -7.50
C SER A 169 -1.28 10.41 -6.77
N SER A 170 -0.39 11.38 -6.65
CA SER A 170 -0.73 12.74 -6.21
C SER A 170 -1.02 13.61 -7.42
N ASN A 171 -2.30 13.76 -7.75
CA ASN A 171 -2.72 14.75 -8.75
C ASN A 171 -2.52 16.19 -8.21
N ARG A 172 -2.07 17.10 -9.08
CA ARG A 172 -1.86 18.52 -8.80
C ARG A 172 -2.54 19.39 -9.84
#